data_AF-A0A6V7V7M9-F1
#
_entry.id   AF-A0A6V7V7M9-F1
#
_cell.length_a   1.000
_cell.length_b   1.000
_cell.length_c   1.000
_cell.angle_alpha   90.00
_cell.angle_beta   90.00
_cell.angle_gamma   90.00
#
_symmetry.space_group_name_H-M   'P 1'
#
loop_
_entity.id
_entity.type
_entity.pdbx_description
1 polymer ?
#
loop_
_entity_poly.entity_id
_entity_poly.type
_entity_poly.pdbx_seq_one_letter_code
_entity_poly.pdbx_strand_id
1 'polypeptide(L)'
;MSQIRGKARLDRVVDWFRKEMPPKPYLFEKPKNPRDFPMPWFFNAFNKAFGRFMERQGVYFYNNVFNKTEIGLYSKDWNPRVHGIYCHWRYYGKNQDIPFSEVKLRDLRAWFGRRDYSPSAIWAEFCRLIYLYRRDYFSGAYFPNPVEFFARYYFLIMLMFFVIRGLILNDFDHTKEALYHW
;
A
#
# COMPACT_ATOMS: atom_id res chain seq x y z
N MET A 1 27.86 -26.80 -55.43
CA MET A 1 27.07 -27.97 -54.94
C MET A 1 27.15 -28.24 -53.44
N SER A 2 28.16 -27.76 -52.69
CA SER A 2 28.29 -28.05 -51.24
C SER A 2 27.26 -27.32 -50.35
N GLN A 3 26.90 -26.07 -50.65
CA GLN A 3 25.94 -25.30 -49.84
C GLN A 3 24.52 -25.89 -49.86
N ILE A 4 24.07 -26.45 -51.00
CA ILE A 4 22.74 -27.06 -51.14
C ILE A 4 22.63 -28.33 -50.27
N ARG A 5 23.71 -29.12 -50.19
CA ARG A 5 23.80 -30.32 -49.32
C ARG A 5 23.81 -29.96 -47.83
N GLY A 6 24.44 -28.83 -47.46
CA GLY A 6 24.45 -28.30 -46.10
C GLY A 6 23.07 -27.84 -45.64
N LYS A 7 22.33 -27.13 -46.50
CA LYS A 7 20.96 -26.66 -46.22
C LYS A 7 20.00 -27.84 -46.01
N ALA A 8 20.01 -28.83 -46.89
CA ALA A 8 19.19 -30.04 -46.75
C ALA A 8 19.52 -30.89 -45.50
N ARG A 9 20.74 -30.79 -44.97
CA ARG A 9 21.12 -31.43 -43.70
C ARG A 9 20.58 -30.64 -42.51
N LEU A 10 20.70 -29.31 -42.54
CA LEU A 10 20.15 -28.42 -41.52
C LEU A 10 18.62 -28.52 -41.45
N ASP A 11 17.94 -28.51 -42.59
CA ASP A 11 16.49 -28.62 -42.67
C ASP A 11 15.99 -29.94 -42.05
N ARG A 12 16.67 -31.06 -42.31
CA ARG A 12 16.37 -32.35 -41.65
C ARG A 12 16.62 -32.36 -40.15
N VAL A 13 17.67 -31.68 -39.68
CA VAL A 13 17.95 -31.56 -38.25
C VAL A 13 16.88 -30.68 -37.59
N VAL A 14 16.48 -29.58 -38.23
CA VAL A 14 15.42 -28.68 -37.76
C VAL A 14 14.06 -29.39 -37.74
N ASP A 15 13.75 -30.21 -38.75
CA ASP A 15 12.52 -31.00 -38.80
C ASP A 15 12.51 -32.12 -37.74
N TRP A 16 13.64 -32.79 -37.53
CA TRP A 16 13.80 -33.76 -36.44
C TRP A 16 13.61 -33.08 -35.07
N PHE A 17 14.26 -31.94 -34.84
CA PHE A 17 14.07 -31.15 -33.62
C PHE A 17 12.62 -30.71 -33.42
N ARG A 18 11.93 -30.29 -34.49
CA ARG A 18 10.51 -29.88 -34.42
C ARG A 18 9.59 -31.05 -34.07
N LYS A 19 9.95 -32.27 -34.47
CA LYS A 19 9.18 -33.50 -34.22
C LYS A 19 9.41 -34.07 -32.82
N GLU A 20 10.60 -33.90 -32.25
CA GLU A 20 10.98 -34.43 -30.93
C GLU A 20 10.96 -33.40 -29.80
N MET A 21 10.77 -32.11 -30.10
CA MET A 21 10.53 -31.12 -29.05
C MET A 21 9.27 -31.49 -28.27
N PRO A 22 9.30 -31.41 -26.92
CA PRO A 22 8.07 -31.50 -26.14
C PRO A 22 7.08 -30.43 -26.63
N PRO A 23 5.76 -30.67 -26.53
CA PRO A 23 4.76 -29.65 -26.85
C PRO A 23 5.16 -28.34 -26.16
N LYS A 24 5.05 -27.22 -26.88
CA LYS A 24 5.46 -25.90 -26.36
C LYS A 24 4.93 -25.77 -24.93
N PRO A 25 5.78 -25.40 -23.95
CA PRO A 25 5.30 -25.16 -22.60
C PRO A 25 4.12 -24.19 -22.68
N TYR A 26 3.03 -24.48 -21.97
CA TYR A 26 1.77 -23.71 -21.98
C TYR A 26 1.94 -22.19 -21.76
N LEU A 27 3.09 -21.75 -21.25
CA LEU A 27 3.51 -20.36 -21.07
C LEU A 27 3.78 -19.63 -22.39
N PHE A 28 4.10 -20.34 -23.47
CA PHE A 28 4.49 -19.76 -24.77
C PHE A 28 3.42 -19.92 -25.87
N GLU A 29 2.30 -20.56 -25.56
CA GLU A 29 1.12 -20.57 -26.44
C GLU A 29 0.31 -19.29 -26.23
N LYS A 30 0.00 -18.59 -27.32
CA LYS A 30 -0.91 -17.45 -27.25
C LYS A 30 -2.30 -17.97 -26.82
N PRO A 31 -2.90 -17.40 -25.77
CA PRO A 31 -4.21 -17.83 -25.30
C PRO A 31 -5.25 -17.65 -26.41
N LYS A 32 -6.24 -18.56 -26.47
CA LYS A 32 -7.32 -18.53 -27.47
C LYS A 32 -8.16 -17.23 -27.40
N ASN A 33 -8.20 -16.59 -26.24
CA ASN A 33 -8.87 -15.31 -26.02
C ASN A 33 -7.87 -14.31 -25.40
N PRO A 34 -7.74 -13.06 -25.91
CA PRO A 34 -6.76 -12.08 -25.40
C PRO A 34 -6.90 -11.71 -23.91
N ARG A 35 -8.07 -11.99 -23.30
CA ARG A 35 -8.32 -11.73 -21.87
C ARG A 35 -7.89 -12.86 -20.95
N ASP A 36 -7.59 -14.04 -21.49
CA ASP A 36 -7.15 -15.17 -20.68
C ASP A 36 -5.64 -15.05 -20.47
N PHE A 37 -5.22 -14.91 -19.22
CA PHE A 37 -3.79 -14.92 -18.90
C PHE A 37 -3.21 -16.33 -19.16
N PRO A 38 -2.04 -16.47 -19.82
CA PRO A 38 -1.46 -17.77 -20.16
C PRO A 38 -0.93 -18.47 -18.89
N MET A 39 -1.84 -19.14 -18.18
CA MET A 39 -1.59 -19.95 -17.00
C MET A 39 -2.16 -21.36 -17.22
N PRO A 40 -1.65 -22.38 -16.50
CA PRO A 40 -2.24 -23.71 -16.52
C PRO A 40 -3.75 -23.68 -16.25
N TRP A 41 -4.49 -24.63 -16.81
CA TRP A 41 -5.96 -24.66 -16.72
C TRP A 41 -6.48 -24.58 -15.28
N PHE A 42 -5.79 -25.18 -14.30
CA PHE A 42 -6.18 -25.15 -12.89
C PHE A 42 -5.95 -23.79 -12.23
N PHE A 43 -4.84 -23.10 -12.55
CA PHE A 43 -4.61 -21.71 -12.11
C PHE A 43 -5.62 -20.76 -12.76
N ASN A 44 -5.96 -20.96 -14.03
CA ASN A 44 -6.96 -20.13 -14.71
C ASN A 44 -8.37 -20.35 -14.10
N ALA A 45 -8.74 -21.60 -13.82
CA ALA A 45 -10.00 -21.92 -13.14
C ALA A 45 -10.06 -21.33 -11.72
N PHE A 46 -8.99 -21.45 -10.95
CA PHE A 46 -8.88 -20.85 -9.62
C PHE A 46 -8.96 -19.33 -9.69
N ASN A 47 -8.19 -18.67 -10.56
CA ASN A 47 -8.23 -17.22 -10.70
C ASN A 47 -9.61 -16.71 -11.16
N LYS A 48 -10.32 -17.46 -12.01
CA LYS A 48 -11.68 -17.12 -12.42
C LYS A 48 -12.68 -17.27 -11.28
N ALA A 49 -12.55 -18.32 -10.48
CA ALA A 49 -13.39 -18.53 -9.29
C ALA A 49 -13.10 -17.47 -8.22
N PHE A 50 -11.83 -17.22 -7.92
CA PHE A 50 -11.37 -16.20 -6.98
C PHE A 50 -11.74 -14.79 -7.46
N GLY A 51 -11.59 -14.48 -8.75
CA GLY A 51 -12.00 -13.21 -9.34
C GLY A 51 -13.49 -12.96 -9.16
N ARG A 52 -14.34 -13.97 -9.46
CA ARG A 52 -15.79 -13.87 -9.22
C ARG A 52 -16.13 -13.76 -7.73
N PHE A 53 -15.39 -14.42 -6.87
CA PHE A 53 -15.54 -14.30 -5.42
C PHE A 53 -15.21 -12.87 -4.97
N MET A 54 -14.05 -12.33 -5.37
CA MET A 54 -13.61 -10.98 -5.04
C MET A 54 -14.56 -9.92 -5.63
N GLU A 55 -15.09 -10.13 -6.83
CA GLU A 55 -16.12 -9.27 -7.42
C GLU A 55 -17.39 -9.28 -6.56
N ARG A 56 -17.88 -10.45 -6.14
CA ARG A 56 -19.05 -10.57 -5.26
C ARG A 56 -18.83 -9.91 -3.90
N GLN A 57 -17.67 -10.13 -3.29
CA GLN A 57 -17.31 -9.47 -2.04
C GLN A 57 -17.22 -7.96 -2.25
N GLY A 58 -16.56 -7.49 -3.32
CA GLY A 58 -16.45 -6.08 -3.67
C GLY A 58 -17.80 -5.40 -3.85
N VAL A 59 -18.72 -6.02 -4.60
CA VAL A 59 -20.09 -5.52 -4.79
C VAL A 59 -20.86 -5.51 -3.47
N TYR A 60 -20.74 -6.57 -2.65
CA TYR A 60 -21.37 -6.63 -1.33
C TYR A 60 -20.86 -5.51 -0.41
N PHE A 61 -19.54 -5.35 -0.30
CA PHE A 61 -18.90 -4.31 0.52
C PHE A 61 -19.25 -2.91 0.01
N TYR A 62 -19.28 -2.70 -1.31
CA TYR A 62 -19.69 -1.42 -1.88
C TYR A 62 -21.14 -1.09 -1.52
N ASN A 63 -22.08 -1.98 -1.80
CA ASN A 63 -23.50 -1.72 -1.56
C ASN A 63 -23.86 -1.60 -0.08
N ASN A 64 -23.17 -2.35 0.80
CA ASN A 64 -23.52 -2.42 2.21
C ASN A 64 -22.68 -1.53 3.13
N VAL A 65 -21.45 -1.22 2.76
CA VAL A 65 -20.51 -0.46 3.60
C VAL A 65 -20.16 0.87 2.94
N PHE A 66 -19.49 0.86 1.78
CA PHE A 66 -18.98 2.10 1.20
C PHE A 66 -20.09 3.05 0.74
N ASN A 67 -21.14 2.55 0.10
CA ASN A 67 -22.26 3.38 -0.36
C ASN A 67 -23.08 3.98 0.80
N LYS A 68 -22.96 3.42 2.01
CA LYS A 68 -23.65 3.91 3.22
C LYS A 68 -22.76 4.76 4.12
N THR A 69 -21.47 4.86 3.80
CA THR A 69 -20.50 5.62 4.61
C THR A 69 -19.94 6.77 3.79
N GLU A 70 -19.40 7.78 4.47
CA GLU A 70 -18.81 8.93 3.81
C GLU A 70 -17.33 8.70 3.43
N ILE A 71 -16.92 7.43 3.33
CA ILE A 71 -15.53 7.04 3.11
C ILE A 71 -15.19 7.24 1.63
N GLY A 72 -14.11 7.99 1.35
CA GLY A 72 -13.62 8.24 0.01
C GLY A 72 -14.27 9.44 -0.70
N LEU A 73 -15.22 10.11 -0.06
CA LEU A 73 -15.74 11.40 -0.52
C LEU A 73 -14.77 12.53 -0.15
N TYR A 74 -14.90 13.68 -0.84
CA TYR A 74 -14.19 14.89 -0.45
C TYR A 74 -14.59 15.32 0.96
N SER A 75 -13.65 15.94 1.68
CA SER A 75 -13.95 16.54 2.99
C SER A 75 -15.16 17.47 2.87
N LYS A 76 -16.09 17.38 3.83
CA LYS A 76 -17.30 18.21 3.87
C LYS A 76 -17.00 19.71 3.86
N ASP A 77 -15.86 20.09 4.43
CA ASP A 77 -15.43 21.47 4.54
C ASP A 77 -14.76 21.99 3.25
N TRP A 78 -14.48 21.11 2.28
CA TRP A 78 -13.86 21.54 1.03
C TRP A 78 -14.89 22.15 0.06
N ASN A 79 -14.72 23.44 -0.19
CA ASN A 79 -15.39 24.16 -1.28
C ASN A 79 -14.45 24.39 -2.48
N PRO A 80 -14.74 23.85 -3.68
CA PRO A 80 -13.90 24.03 -4.87
C PRO A 80 -13.74 25.50 -5.29
N ARG A 81 -14.74 26.35 -5.03
CA ARG A 81 -14.69 27.78 -5.40
C ARG A 81 -13.73 28.58 -4.52
N VAL A 82 -13.54 28.16 -3.27
CA VAL A 82 -12.67 28.86 -2.30
C VAL A 82 -11.27 28.25 -2.28
N HIS A 83 -11.18 26.93 -2.34
CA HIS A 83 -9.92 26.22 -2.14
C HIS A 83 -9.20 25.78 -3.43
N GLY A 84 -9.86 25.87 -4.58
CA GLY A 84 -9.33 25.37 -5.84
C GLY A 84 -9.22 23.83 -5.87
N ILE A 85 -8.17 23.32 -6.54
CA ILE A 85 -7.94 21.88 -6.70
C ILE A 85 -7.79 21.19 -5.33
N TYR A 86 -8.48 20.07 -5.16
CA TYR A 86 -8.43 19.30 -3.92
C TYR A 86 -7.01 18.78 -3.64
N CYS A 87 -6.48 19.12 -2.48
CA CYS A 87 -5.17 18.71 -1.98
C CYS A 87 -5.36 17.80 -0.77
N HIS A 88 -5.11 16.50 -0.95
CA HIS A 88 -5.38 15.47 0.05
C HIS A 88 -4.64 15.64 1.38
N TRP A 89 -3.48 16.33 1.38
CA TRP A 89 -2.67 16.59 2.58
C TRP A 89 -3.08 17.87 3.33
N ARG A 90 -3.96 18.70 2.75
CA ARG A 90 -4.39 19.96 3.37
C ARG A 90 -5.62 19.71 4.24
N TYR A 91 -5.64 20.34 5.42
CA TYR A 91 -6.83 20.38 6.26
C TYR A 91 -7.73 21.53 5.80
N TYR A 92 -9.00 21.22 5.54
CA TYR A 92 -10.01 22.18 5.08
C TYR A 92 -11.01 22.57 6.18
N GLY A 93 -10.97 21.90 7.34
CA GLY A 93 -11.94 22.09 8.40
C GLY A 93 -11.87 23.46 9.08
N LYS A 94 -12.99 23.84 9.69
CA LYS A 94 -13.20 25.14 10.35
C LYS A 94 -12.22 25.40 11.51
N ASN A 95 -11.70 24.35 12.13
CA ASN A 95 -10.83 24.44 13.29
C ASN A 95 -9.36 24.39 12.86
N GLN A 96 -8.87 25.42 12.16
CA GLN A 96 -7.44 25.73 12.13
C GLN A 96 -7.01 26.20 13.53
N ASP A 97 -7.03 25.27 14.46
CA ASP A 97 -6.57 25.48 15.82
C ASP A 97 -5.06 25.73 15.82
N ILE A 98 -4.59 26.38 16.90
CA ILE A 98 -3.18 26.54 17.23
C ILE A 98 -2.50 25.17 17.10
N PRO A 99 -1.38 25.04 16.35
CA PRO A 99 -0.66 23.78 16.23
C PRO A 99 -0.25 23.30 17.61
N PHE A 100 -0.23 21.98 17.82
CA PHE A 100 0.02 21.39 19.14
C PHE A 100 1.29 21.94 19.82
N SER A 101 2.33 22.26 19.02
CA SER A 101 3.59 22.85 19.47
C SER A 101 3.47 24.23 20.12
N GLU A 102 2.39 24.96 19.85
CA GLU A 102 2.17 26.32 20.34
C GLU A 102 1.07 26.39 21.42
N VAL A 103 0.47 25.25 21.78
CA VAL A 103 -0.60 25.19 22.78
C VAL A 103 -0.03 25.32 24.18
N LYS A 104 -0.55 26.27 24.97
CA LYS A 104 -0.23 26.39 26.39
C LYS A 104 -0.76 25.17 27.14
N LEU A 105 0.04 24.61 28.05
CA LEU A 105 -0.33 23.45 28.88
C LEU A 105 -1.67 23.61 29.61
N ARG A 106 -2.00 24.83 30.05
CA ARG A 106 -3.29 25.12 30.70
C ARG A 106 -4.49 24.93 29.77
N ASP A 107 -4.32 25.21 28.48
CA ASP A 107 -5.39 25.15 27.48
C ASP A 107 -5.45 23.80 26.75
N LEU A 108 -4.54 22.87 27.10
CA LEU A 108 -4.37 21.56 26.46
C LEU A 108 -5.67 20.73 26.51
N ARG A 109 -6.35 20.70 27.66
CA ARG A 109 -7.62 19.97 27.82
C ARG A 109 -8.71 20.54 26.92
N ALA A 110 -8.82 21.86 26.86
CA ALA A 110 -9.79 22.53 25.99
C ALA A 110 -9.44 22.29 24.50
N TRP A 111 -8.14 22.25 24.17
CA TRP A 111 -7.67 21.94 22.83
C TRP A 111 -8.04 20.52 22.40
N PHE A 112 -7.86 19.51 23.25
CA PHE A 112 -8.34 18.16 22.96
C PHE A 112 -9.87 18.10 22.83
N GLY A 113 -10.63 18.83 23.66
CA GLY A 113 -12.09 18.82 23.63
C GLY A 113 -12.74 19.40 22.37
N ARG A 114 -12.03 20.21 21.58
CA ARG A 114 -12.55 20.81 20.34
C ARG A 114 -12.47 19.90 19.11
N ARG A 115 -11.81 18.74 19.21
CA ARG A 115 -11.59 17.82 18.10
C ARG A 115 -12.77 16.89 17.91
N ASP A 116 -13.04 16.56 16.65
CA ASP A 116 -13.96 15.49 16.32
C ASP A 116 -13.24 14.15 16.44
N TYR A 117 -13.75 13.28 17.32
CA TYR A 117 -13.26 11.92 17.54
C TYR A 117 -14.13 10.88 16.82
N SER A 118 -14.98 11.31 15.88
CA SER A 118 -15.72 10.39 15.03
C SER A 118 -14.75 9.46 14.28
N PRO A 119 -15.08 8.16 14.10
CA PRO A 119 -14.23 7.24 13.36
C PRO A 119 -13.93 7.72 11.94
N SER A 120 -14.86 8.45 11.32
CA SER A 120 -14.68 9.07 10.01
C SER A 120 -13.65 10.19 10.04
N ALA A 121 -13.69 11.07 11.04
CA ALA A 121 -12.69 12.13 11.21
C ALA A 121 -11.30 11.53 11.43
N ILE A 122 -11.17 10.53 12.31
CA ILE A 122 -9.88 9.84 12.55
C ILE A 122 -9.33 9.24 11.24
N TRP A 123 -10.18 8.58 10.45
CA TRP A 123 -9.77 8.01 9.17
C TRP A 123 -9.32 9.09 8.17
N ALA A 124 -10.05 10.20 8.08
CA ALA A 124 -9.69 11.32 7.22
C ALA A 124 -8.35 11.96 7.60
N GLU A 125 -8.08 12.13 8.90
CA GLU A 125 -6.80 12.59 9.44
C GLU A 125 -5.66 11.62 9.09
N PHE A 126 -5.89 10.31 9.29
CA PHE A 126 -4.91 9.27 9.00
C PHE A 126 -4.52 9.26 7.51
N CYS A 127 -5.51 9.28 6.60
CA CYS A 127 -5.24 9.40 5.17
C CYS A 127 -4.45 10.67 4.85
N ARG A 128 -4.79 11.80 5.49
CA ARG A 128 -4.07 13.06 5.27
C ARG A 128 -2.60 12.97 5.65
N LEU A 129 -2.29 12.38 6.80
CA LEU A 129 -0.91 12.17 7.26
C LEU A 129 -0.13 11.29 6.29
N ILE A 130 -0.75 10.24 5.73
CA ILE A 130 -0.12 9.43 4.69
C ILE A 130 0.19 10.28 3.45
N TYR A 131 -0.75 11.11 2.98
CA TYR A 131 -0.51 11.98 1.82
C TYR A 131 0.51 13.08 2.10
N LEU A 132 0.57 13.59 3.33
CA LEU A 132 1.58 14.54 3.78
C LEU A 132 2.97 13.89 3.74
N TYR A 133 3.10 12.70 4.35
CA TYR A 133 4.32 11.91 4.32
C TYR A 133 4.74 11.57 2.88
N ARG A 134 3.77 11.15 2.05
CA ARG A 134 4.02 10.88 0.63
C ARG A 134 4.50 12.12 -0.11
N ARG A 135 3.90 13.28 0.15
CA ARG A 135 4.30 14.53 -0.47
C ARG A 135 5.74 14.89 -0.11
N ASP A 136 6.08 14.80 1.17
CA ASP A 136 7.36 15.28 1.69
C ASP A 136 8.52 14.31 1.40
N TYR A 137 8.26 13.00 1.39
CA TYR A 137 9.31 11.98 1.28
C TYR A 137 9.26 11.14 0.00
N PHE A 138 8.12 11.03 -0.68
CA PHE A 138 7.97 10.17 -1.86
C PHE A 138 7.73 10.94 -3.18
N SER A 139 7.24 12.18 -3.16
CA SER A 139 6.85 12.91 -4.38
C SER A 139 7.79 14.06 -4.79
N GLY A 140 9.09 13.93 -4.54
CA GLY A 140 10.12 14.89 -4.95
C GLY A 140 11.01 14.43 -6.11
N ALA A 141 11.90 15.32 -6.59
CA ALA A 141 12.92 15.01 -7.60
C ALA A 141 13.99 14.01 -7.12
N TYR A 142 14.14 13.88 -5.80
CA TYR A 142 14.99 12.90 -5.18
C TYR A 142 14.16 11.65 -4.91
N PHE A 143 14.47 10.57 -5.62
CA PHE A 143 13.96 9.24 -5.31
C PHE A 143 14.24 8.97 -3.81
N PRO A 144 13.27 8.52 -3.01
CA PRO A 144 13.53 8.23 -1.61
C PRO A 144 14.67 7.23 -1.53
N ASN A 145 15.75 7.60 -0.85
CA ASN A 145 16.86 6.67 -0.62
C ASN A 145 16.27 5.45 0.10
N PRO A 146 16.26 4.26 -0.52
CA PRO A 146 15.63 3.09 0.08
C PRO A 146 16.24 2.77 1.45
N VAL A 147 17.52 3.09 1.65
CA VAL A 147 18.24 2.91 2.92
C VAL A 147 17.59 3.74 4.03
N GLU A 148 17.25 5.00 3.76
CA GLU A 148 16.64 5.88 4.76
C GLU A 148 15.22 5.41 5.13
N PHE A 149 14.45 4.95 4.14
CA PHE A 149 13.14 4.38 4.38
C PHE A 149 13.21 3.13 5.27
N PHE A 150 14.09 2.17 4.94
CA PHE A 150 14.27 0.96 5.73
C PHE A 150 14.85 1.24 7.13
N ALA A 151 15.77 2.20 7.26
CA ALA A 151 16.34 2.58 8.55
C ALA A 151 15.28 3.17 9.50
N ARG A 152 14.42 4.07 9.00
CA ARG A 152 13.31 4.64 9.77
C ARG A 152 12.31 3.58 10.22
N TYR A 153 11.97 2.65 9.32
CA TYR A 153 11.06 1.55 9.62
C TYR A 153 11.66 0.59 10.67
N TYR A 154 12.94 0.24 10.53
CA TYR A 154 13.66 -0.58 11.50
C TYR A 154 13.71 0.08 12.88
N PHE A 155 14.01 1.39 12.94
CA PHE A 155 14.01 2.14 14.20
C PHE A 155 12.63 2.16 14.86
N LEU A 156 11.56 2.36 14.10
CA LEU A 156 10.18 2.29 14.60
C LEU A 156 9.84 0.92 15.18
N ILE A 157 10.27 -0.16 14.53
CA ILE A 157 10.10 -1.53 15.04
C ILE A 157 10.88 -1.73 16.34
N MET A 158 12.14 -1.28 16.41
CA MET A 158 12.96 -1.38 17.61
C MET A 158 12.31 -0.61 18.77
N LEU A 159 11.82 0.60 18.52
CA LEU A 159 11.10 1.41 19.52
C LEU A 159 9.81 0.71 19.99
N MET A 160 9.04 0.14 19.06
CA MET A 160 7.83 -0.61 19.40
C MET A 160 8.16 -1.80 20.30
N PHE A 161 9.18 -2.59 19.97
CA PHE A 161 9.62 -3.71 20.81
C PHE A 161 10.15 -3.25 22.18
N PHE A 162 10.88 -2.13 22.22
CA PHE A 162 11.34 -1.52 23.48
C PHE A 162 10.16 -1.12 24.37
N VAL A 163 9.15 -0.45 23.81
CA VAL A 163 7.94 -0.04 24.52
C VAL A 163 7.13 -1.24 25.00
N ILE A 164 6.95 -2.26 24.16
CA ILE A 164 6.23 -3.49 24.54
C ILE A 164 6.98 -4.19 25.68
N ARG A 165 8.28 -4.42 25.54
CA ARG A 165 9.09 -5.07 26.59
C ARG A 165 9.11 -4.27 27.88
N GLY A 166 9.21 -2.94 27.78
CA GLY A 166 9.32 -2.08 28.95
C GLY A 166 8.02 -1.77 29.65
N LEU A 167 7.02 -1.29 28.92
CA LEU A 167 5.77 -0.82 29.51
C LEU A 167 4.73 -1.93 29.68
N ILE A 168 4.65 -2.87 28.74
CA ILE A 168 3.60 -3.89 28.74
C ILE A 168 4.09 -5.15 29.46
N LEU A 169 5.28 -5.64 29.11
CA LEU A 169 5.83 -6.87 29.68
C LEU A 169 6.62 -6.64 30.98
N ASN A 170 6.97 -5.39 31.31
CA ASN A 170 7.80 -5.04 32.47
C ASN A 170 9.14 -5.79 32.54
N ASP A 171 9.70 -6.22 31.41
CA ASP A 171 10.95 -6.99 31.36
C ASP A 171 12.18 -6.19 31.81
N PHE A 172 12.05 -4.87 31.99
CA PHE A 172 13.12 -3.98 32.49
C PHE A 172 13.21 -3.93 34.03
N ASP A 173 12.78 -4.96 34.75
CA ASP A 173 12.82 -4.97 36.22
C ASP A 173 14.22 -4.71 36.81
N HIS A 174 15.28 -5.17 36.12
CA HIS A 174 16.68 -4.90 36.48
C HIS A 174 17.07 -3.40 36.45
N THR A 175 16.28 -2.57 35.78
CA THR A 175 16.50 -1.11 35.71
C THR A 175 15.83 -0.34 36.87
N LYS A 176 14.94 -1.00 37.64
CA LYS A 176 14.30 -0.40 38.82
C LYS A 176 15.23 -0.34 40.02
N GLU A 177 16.17 -1.28 40.09
CA GLU A 177 17.21 -1.37 41.14
C GLU A 177 18.48 -0.60 40.74
N ALA A 178 18.76 -0.53 39.44
CA ALA A 178 19.83 0.30 38.90
C ALA A 178 19.36 1.75 38.79
N LEU A 179 19.50 2.51 39.87
CA LEU A 179 19.64 3.97 39.74
C LEU A 179 20.82 4.20 38.80
N TYR A 180 20.54 4.64 37.57
CA TYR A 180 21.57 5.11 36.65
C TYR A 180 22.25 6.30 37.33
N HIS A 181 23.31 6.00 38.07
CA HIS A 181 24.27 6.99 38.50
C HIS A 181 25.08 7.37 37.27
N TRP A 182 25.32 8.67 37.14
CA TRP A 182 26.27 9.23 36.17
C TRP A 182 27.58 8.45 36.15
#